data_AF-A0A432TTV3-F1
#
_entry.id   AF-A0A432TTV3-F1
#
_cell.length_a   1.000
_cell.length_b   1.000
_cell.length_c   1.000
_cell.angle_alpha   90.00
_cell.angle_beta   90.00
_cell.angle_gamma   90.00
#
_symmetry.space_group_name_H-M   'P 1'
#
loop_
_entity.id
_entity.type
_entity.pdbx_description
1 polymer ?
#
loop_
_entity_poly.entity_id
_entity_poly.type
_entity_poly.pdbx_seq_one_letter_code
_entity_poly.pdbx_strand_id
1 'polypeptide(L)'
;VARADIAKQVKFRKEKEIQKDITALIGEPKAKKGIKMLTTCPACRQGLSRYQASTGIEPIYPVEVMAEKTLGENWQEDFIKSVKIEKILL
;
A
#
# COMPACT_ATOMS: atom_id res chain seq x y z
N VAL A 1 3.24 19.26 -11.76
CA VAL A 1 4.20 18.37 -12.46
C VAL A 1 4.79 19.15 -13.62
N ALA A 2 6.06 19.58 -13.56
CA ALA A 2 6.64 20.48 -14.56
C ALA A 2 6.95 19.79 -15.91
N ARG A 3 7.07 18.45 -15.92
CA ARG A 3 7.30 17.64 -17.13
C ARG A 3 6.46 16.35 -17.11
N ALA A 4 5.33 16.37 -17.81
CA ALA A 4 4.37 15.28 -17.82
C ALA A 4 4.91 13.99 -18.50
N ASP A 5 5.77 14.15 -19.50
CA ASP A 5 6.42 13.07 -20.24
C ASP A 5 7.37 12.25 -19.35
N ILE A 6 8.22 12.92 -18.56
CA ILE A 6 9.12 12.27 -17.60
C ILE A 6 8.31 11.55 -16.52
N ALA A 7 7.25 12.19 -16.00
CA ALA A 7 6.40 11.59 -14.99
C ALA A 7 5.75 10.29 -15.48
N LYS A 8 5.31 10.25 -16.75
CA LYS A 8 4.75 9.03 -17.37
C LYS A 8 5.80 7.93 -17.49
N GLN A 9 7.03 8.26 -17.90
CA GLN A 9 8.11 7.29 -18.01
C GLN A 9 8.51 6.71 -16.65
N VAL A 10 8.66 7.57 -15.63
CA VAL A 10 8.99 7.14 -14.26
C VAL A 10 7.89 6.25 -13.69
N LYS A 11 6.61 6.58 -13.94
CA LYS A 11 5.48 5.73 -13.56
C LYS A 11 5.60 4.34 -14.21
N PHE A 12 5.77 4.29 -15.53
CA PHE A 12 5.85 3.02 -16.26
C PHE A 12 7.06 2.18 -15.86
N ARG A 13 8.20 2.81 -15.59
CA ARG A 13 9.39 2.14 -15.07
C ARG A 13 9.11 1.49 -13.71
N LYS A 14 8.53 2.23 -12.76
CA LYS A 14 8.17 1.71 -11.43
C LYS A 14 7.18 0.55 -11.51
N GLU A 15 6.15 0.69 -12.34
CA GLU A 15 5.17 -0.37 -12.57
C GLU A 15 5.84 -1.66 -13.06
N LYS A 16 6.74 -1.56 -14.04
CA LYS A 16 7.49 -2.72 -14.54
C LYS A 16 8.38 -3.38 -13.50
N GLU A 17 9.09 -2.61 -12.67
CA GLU A 17 9.91 -3.20 -11.60
C GLU A 17 9.03 -3.93 -10.58
N ILE A 18 7.89 -3.34 -10.20
CA ILE A 18 6.95 -4.01 -9.29
C ILE A 18 6.42 -5.32 -9.90
N GLN A 19 6.00 -5.32 -11.16
CA GLN A 19 5.51 -6.53 -11.83
C GLN A 19 6.58 -7.62 -11.92
N LYS A 20 7.83 -7.23 -12.16
CA LYS A 20 8.98 -8.15 -12.18
C LYS A 20 9.16 -8.81 -10.82
N ASP A 21 9.15 -8.04 -9.74
CA ASP A 21 9.31 -8.58 -8.39
C ASP A 21 8.14 -9.49 -8.01
N ILE A 22 6.90 -9.13 -8.38
CA ILE A 22 5.73 -10.00 -8.17
C ILE A 22 5.87 -11.30 -8.97
N THR A 23 6.32 -11.23 -10.23
CA THR A 23 6.56 -12.42 -11.05
C THR A 23 7.61 -13.32 -10.41
N ALA A 24 8.66 -12.77 -9.81
CA ALA A 24 9.67 -13.54 -9.09
C ALA A 24 9.11 -14.21 -7.82
N LEU A 25 8.13 -13.59 -7.16
CA LEU A 25 7.52 -14.11 -5.93
C LEU A 25 6.44 -15.17 -6.19
N ILE A 26 5.60 -14.99 -7.22
CA ILE A 26 4.38 -15.80 -7.42
C ILE A 26 4.21 -16.33 -8.86
N GLY A 27 5.14 -16.07 -9.77
CA GLY A 27 5.10 -16.55 -11.16
C GLY A 27 4.16 -15.78 -12.10
N GLU A 28 3.33 -14.87 -11.59
CA GLU A 28 2.44 -14.01 -12.38
C GLU A 28 2.82 -12.52 -12.20
N PRO A 29 2.64 -11.64 -13.19
CA PRO A 29 3.00 -10.21 -13.09
C PRO A 29 2.01 -9.37 -12.27
N LYS A 30 0.90 -9.96 -11.83
CA LYS A 30 -0.15 -9.29 -11.08
C LYS A 30 -0.64 -10.20 -9.96
N ALA A 31 -0.63 -9.70 -8.73
CA ALA A 31 -1.18 -10.41 -7.60
C ALA A 31 -2.72 -10.45 -7.69
N LYS A 32 -3.32 -11.62 -7.44
CA LYS A 32 -4.78 -11.76 -7.36
C LYS A 32 -5.31 -11.17 -6.05
N LYS A 33 -4.69 -11.52 -4.91
CA LYS A 33 -4.86 -10.92 -3.57
C LYS A 33 -3.64 -11.26 -2.71
N GLY A 34 -3.38 -10.45 -1.67
CA GLY A 34 -2.53 -10.86 -0.54
C GLY A 34 -1.05 -10.45 -0.57
N ILE A 35 -0.57 -9.76 -1.62
CA ILE A 35 0.80 -9.21 -1.60
C ILE A 35 0.78 -7.82 -0.96
N LYS A 36 1.20 -7.76 0.30
CA LYS A 36 1.40 -6.54 1.06
C LYS A 36 2.81 -5.96 0.79
N MET A 37 2.89 -4.71 0.37
CA MET A 37 4.15 -3.97 0.17
C MET A 37 4.37 -3.02 1.35
N LEU A 38 5.42 -3.25 2.13
CA LEU A 38 5.71 -2.45 3.32
C LEU A 38 6.36 -1.11 2.96
N THR A 39 5.85 -0.02 3.52
CA THR A 39 6.46 1.31 3.41
C THR A 39 6.25 2.07 4.70
N THR A 40 7.18 2.94 5.09
CA THR A 40 7.04 3.83 6.27
C THR A 40 6.72 5.27 5.89
N CYS A 41 6.94 5.66 4.64
CA CYS A 41 6.73 7.03 4.18
C CYS A 41 5.27 7.26 3.73
N PRO A 42 4.56 8.27 4.27
CA PRO A 42 3.17 8.56 3.87
C PRO A 42 2.99 8.90 2.40
N ALA A 43 3.89 9.72 1.83
CA ALA A 43 3.86 10.04 0.42
C ALA A 43 4.11 8.81 -0.46
N CYS A 44 4.96 7.88 0.00
CA CYS A 44 5.19 6.61 -0.68
C CYS A 44 3.96 5.71 -0.63
N ARG A 45 3.28 5.57 0.51
CA ARG A 45 2.04 4.76 0.59
C ARG A 45 1.01 5.27 -0.41
N GLN A 46 0.71 6.57 -0.38
CA GLN A 46 -0.24 7.19 -1.32
C GLN A 46 0.22 7.06 -2.79
N GLY A 47 1.52 7.22 -3.05
CA GLY A 47 2.10 7.09 -4.38
C GLY A 47 2.05 5.67 -4.93
N LEU A 48 2.31 4.68 -4.08
CA LEU A 48 2.30 3.26 -4.42
C LEU A 48 0.87 2.73 -4.63
N SER A 49 -0.13 3.27 -3.92
CA SER A 49 -1.53 2.87 -4.10
C SER A 49 -2.02 3.07 -5.55
N ARG A 50 -1.37 3.95 -6.32
CA ARG A 50 -1.65 4.18 -7.74
C ARG A 50 -1.35 2.97 -8.64
N TYR A 51 -0.52 2.03 -8.18
CA TYR A 51 -0.16 0.81 -8.92
C TYR A 51 -1.00 -0.41 -8.53
N GLN A 52 -1.88 -0.29 -7.53
CA GLN A 52 -2.70 -1.40 -7.05
C GLN A 52 -3.56 -2.01 -8.16
N ALA A 53 -4.18 -1.19 -9.02
CA ALA A 53 -5.04 -1.67 -10.11
C ALA A 53 -4.30 -2.54 -11.13
N SER A 54 -3.03 -2.24 -11.41
CA SER A 54 -2.24 -2.91 -12.46
C SER A 54 -1.34 -4.03 -11.94
N THR A 55 -0.92 -3.97 -10.68
CA THR A 55 0.02 -4.92 -10.08
C THR A 55 -0.61 -5.79 -8.98
N GLY A 56 -1.72 -5.36 -8.40
CA GLY A 56 -2.40 -6.08 -7.31
C GLY A 56 -1.74 -5.94 -5.94
N ILE A 57 -0.70 -5.09 -5.81
CA ILE A 57 -0.06 -4.85 -4.51
C ILE A 57 -0.95 -4.04 -3.58
N GLU A 58 -0.74 -4.24 -2.28
CA GLU A 58 -1.36 -3.44 -1.23
C GLU A 58 -0.28 -2.73 -0.39
N PRO A 59 -0.08 -1.41 -0.58
CA PRO A 59 0.88 -0.66 0.21
C PRO A 59 0.39 -0.45 1.65
N ILE A 60 1.14 -0.97 2.60
CA ILE A 60 0.76 -0.99 4.02
C ILE A 60 1.92 -0.55 4.91
N TYR A 61 1.63 0.03 6.07
CA TYR A 61 2.65 0.30 7.07
C TYR A 61 3.01 -0.98 7.83
N PRO A 62 4.29 -1.15 8.23
CA PRO A 62 4.69 -2.25 9.10
C PRO A 62 3.86 -2.35 10.39
N VAL A 63 3.46 -1.20 10.95
CA VAL A 63 2.65 -1.16 12.19
C VAL A 63 1.27 -1.77 12.01
N GLU A 64 0.63 -1.61 10.85
CA GLU A 64 -0.68 -2.21 10.56
C GLU A 64 -0.57 -3.74 10.51
N VAL A 65 0.52 -4.27 9.92
CA VAL A 65 0.78 -5.72 9.89
C VAL A 65 1.05 -6.28 11.28
N MET A 66 1.78 -5.54 12.12
CA MET A 66 2.02 -5.94 13.51
C MET A 66 0.73 -5.90 14.34
N ALA A 67 -0.10 -4.88 14.15
CA ALA A 67 -1.38 -4.75 14.84
C ALA A 67 -2.32 -5.91 14.47
N GLU A 68 -2.49 -6.21 13.18
CA GLU A 68 -3.32 -7.34 12.72
C GLU A 68 -2.84 -8.68 13.30
N LYS A 69 -1.52 -8.91 13.36
CA LYS A 69 -0.93 -10.14 13.92
C LYS A 69 -1.08 -10.26 15.44
N THR A 70 -1.10 -9.13 16.16
CA THR A 70 -1.08 -9.12 17.63
C THR A 70 -2.47 -8.96 18.24
N LEU A 71 -3.33 -8.18 17.58
CA LEU A 71 -4.63 -7.74 18.06
C LEU A 71 -5.80 -8.39 17.28
N GLY A 72 -5.52 -9.12 16.19
CA GLY A 72 -6.52 -9.78 15.35
C GLY A 72 -7.01 -8.94 14.18
N GLU A 73 -7.84 -9.51 13.31
CA GLU A 73 -8.30 -8.86 12.06
C GLU A 73 -9.14 -7.60 12.32
N ASN A 74 -9.93 -7.57 13.40
CA ASN A 74 -10.79 -6.44 13.77
C ASN A 74 -10.07 -5.33 14.58
N TRP A 75 -8.74 -5.38 14.70
CA TRP A 75 -7.97 -4.47 15.55
C TRP A 75 -8.27 -2.99 15.32
N GLN A 76 -8.52 -2.60 14.06
CA GLN A 76 -8.74 -1.20 13.71
C GLN A 76 -10.08 -0.69 14.24
N GLU A 77 -11.15 -1.49 14.11
CA GLU A 77 -12.46 -1.12 14.65
C GLU A 77 -12.45 -1.08 16.17
N ASP A 78 -11.81 -2.07 16.80
CA ASP A 78 -11.71 -2.17 18.25
C ASP A 78 -10.87 -1.01 18.81
N PHE A 79 -9.79 -0.63 18.10
CA PHE A 79 -9.02 0.55 18.43
C PHE A 79 -9.86 1.83 18.36
N ILE A 80 -10.63 2.04 17.27
CA ILE A 80 -11.49 3.23 17.14
C ILE A 80 -12.54 3.27 18.26
N LYS A 81 -13.17 2.14 18.60
CA LYS A 81 -14.14 2.05 19.72
C LYS A 81 -13.51 2.37 21.08
N SER A 82 -12.23 2.05 21.26
CA SER A 82 -11.50 2.32 22.50
C SER A 82 -11.13 3.80 22.69
N VAL A 83 -11.08 4.57 21.61
CA VAL A 83 -10.67 5.98 21.63
C VAL A 83 -11.90 6.88 21.77
N LYS A 84 -11.88 7.79 22.76
CA LYS A 84 -12.83 8.90 22.82
C LYS A 84 -12.42 9.96 21.81
N ILE A 85 -13.17 10.09 20.72
CA ILE A 85 -12.97 11.15 19.73
C ILE A 85 -13.46 12.47 20.33
N GLU A 86 -12.54 13.34 20.72
CA GLU A 86 -12.88 14.74 21.04
C GLU A 86 -13.23 15.48 19.74
N LYS A 87 -14.34 16.21 19.78
CA LYS A 87 -15.08 16.79 18.66
C LYS A 87 -14.37 17.94 17.89
N ILE A 88 -13.04 18.04 17.97
CA ILE A 88 -12.27 19.21 17.53
C ILE A 88 -11.80 19.10 16.06
N LEU A 89 -11.95 17.94 15.40
CA LEU A 89 -11.44 17.71 14.04
C LEU A 89 -12.52 17.19 13.06
N LEU A 90 -13.68 17.83 13.02
CA LEU A 90 -14.64 17.74 11.90
C LEU A 90 -14.85 19.11 11.27
#